data_AF-A0A2H6NNP6-F1
#
_entry.id   AF-A0A2H6NNP6-F1
#
_cell.length_a   1.000
_cell.length_b   1.000
_cell.length_c   1.000
_cell.angle_alpha   90.00
_cell.angle_beta   90.00
_cell.angle_gamma   90.00
#
_symmetry.space_group_name_H-M   'P 1'
#
loop_
_entity.id
_entity.type
_entity.pdbx_description
1 polymer ?
#
loop_
_entity_poly.entity_id
_entity_poly.type
_entity_poly.pdbx_seq_one_letter_code
_entity_poly.pdbx_strand_id
1 'polypeptide(L)'
;PNELTNGVINAAFMLLFKDSIRLFAAYNEGIINLLEKYFDMKKNQCKEGLDIYKKFLARMTKLSEFLKVAEQVGIDQGDIPDLTQAPSSLLEALEQHLASLEGKKTKEVSAASRASTLSSAVSTLANTGMSFSKMDEREKQQALEEEQARLQALKEQRLREISVVSNSTSTSASPSTLSGKSVNANPAVDLFAAPAPTTN
;
A
#
# COMPACT_ATOMS: atom_id res chain seq x y z
N PRO A 1 3.68 27.63 5.89
CA PRO A 1 2.35 27.46 6.51
C PRO A 1 2.12 25.98 6.78
N ASN A 2 1.82 25.59 8.02
CA ASN A 2 1.45 24.19 8.32
C ASN A 2 0.00 24.00 7.86
N GLU A 3 -0.20 23.27 6.77
CA GLU A 3 -1.53 23.01 6.20
C GLU A 3 -2.22 21.82 6.91
N LEU A 4 -1.43 20.92 7.50
CA LEU A 4 -1.86 19.71 8.21
C LEU A 4 -2.15 20.00 9.69
N THR A 5 -3.27 20.69 9.95
CA THR A 5 -3.62 21.23 11.28
C THR A 5 -4.88 20.63 11.91
N ASN A 6 -5.63 19.79 11.17
CA ASN A 6 -6.89 19.20 11.62
C ASN A 6 -6.90 17.67 11.41
N GLY A 7 -7.57 16.94 12.30
CA GLY A 7 -7.67 15.48 12.20
C GLY A 7 -8.26 14.97 10.88
N VAL A 8 -9.19 15.72 10.26
CA VAL A 8 -9.79 15.37 8.97
C VAL A 8 -8.76 15.46 7.84
N ILE A 9 -8.00 16.55 7.76
CA ILE A 9 -6.98 16.70 6.72
C ILE A 9 -5.81 15.74 6.94
N ASN A 10 -5.45 15.45 8.20
CA ASN A 10 -4.41 14.47 8.52
C ASN A 10 -4.83 13.05 8.13
N ALA A 11 -6.08 12.68 8.36
CA ALA A 11 -6.61 11.39 7.92
C ALA A 11 -6.63 11.27 6.39
N ALA A 12 -7.07 12.32 5.69
CA ALA A 12 -7.04 12.36 4.23
C ALA A 12 -5.60 12.26 3.68
N PHE A 13 -4.66 12.97 4.29
CA PHE A 13 -3.25 12.92 3.94
C PHE A 13 -2.66 11.51 4.13
N MET A 14 -3.00 10.82 5.22
CA MET A 14 -2.53 9.46 5.47
C MET A 14 -3.00 8.48 4.38
N LEU A 15 -4.24 8.62 3.91
CA LEU A 15 -4.76 7.82 2.80
C LEU A 15 -4.02 8.14 1.50
N LEU A 16 -3.81 9.42 1.19
CA LEU A 16 -3.04 9.85 0.02
C LEU A 16 -1.59 9.36 0.06
N PHE A 17 -0.97 9.34 1.24
CA PHE A 17 0.37 8.79 1.44
C PHE A 17 0.42 7.31 1.09
N LYS A 18 -0.49 6.51 1.66
CA LYS A 18 -0.58 5.07 1.40
C LYS A 18 -0.82 4.76 -0.07
N ASP A 19 -1.71 5.50 -0.72
CA ASP A 19 -1.97 5.37 -2.16
C ASP A 19 -0.76 5.76 -3.00
N SER A 20 -0.03 6.82 -2.59
CA SER A 20 1.18 7.25 -3.29
C SER A 20 2.27 6.19 -3.24
N ILE A 21 2.46 5.51 -2.10
CA ILE A 21 3.43 4.42 -1.97
C ILE A 21 3.08 3.26 -2.93
N ARG A 22 1.82 2.80 -2.91
CA ARG A 22 1.38 1.70 -3.80
C ARG A 22 1.44 2.09 -5.28
N LEU A 23 1.01 3.31 -5.62
CA LEU A 23 1.07 3.83 -6.97
C LEU A 23 2.50 3.89 -7.50
N PHE A 24 3.44 4.35 -6.68
CA PHE A 24 4.84 4.43 -7.08
C PHE A 24 5.52 3.06 -7.13
N ALA A 25 5.10 2.07 -6.33
CA ALA A 25 5.56 0.68 -6.51
C ALA A 25 5.23 0.15 -7.91
N ALA A 26 3.97 0.28 -8.34
CA ALA A 26 3.53 -0.14 -9.68
C ALA A 26 4.17 0.71 -10.79
N TYR A 27 4.32 2.02 -10.56
CA TYR A 27 4.99 2.89 -11.52
C TYR A 27 6.46 2.50 -11.71
N ASN A 28 7.14 2.16 -10.62
CA ASN A 28 8.52 1.72 -10.60
C ASN A 28 8.72 0.42 -11.38
N GLU A 29 7.84 -0.56 -11.18
CA GLU A 29 7.81 -1.81 -11.95
C GLU A 29 7.59 -1.55 -13.46
N GLY A 30 6.67 -0.65 -13.79
CA GLY A 30 6.45 -0.22 -15.17
C GLY A 30 7.69 0.40 -15.82
N ILE A 31 8.47 1.18 -15.07
CA ILE A 31 9.72 1.78 -15.55
C ILE A 31 10.82 0.73 -15.71
N ILE A 32 10.95 -0.22 -14.79
CA ILE A 32 11.89 -1.34 -14.94
C ILE A 32 11.61 -2.09 -16.24
N ASN A 33 10.36 -2.50 -16.47
CA ASN A 33 9.93 -3.21 -17.67
C ASN A 33 10.16 -2.41 -18.96
N LEU A 34 9.96 -1.08 -18.92
CA LEU A 34 10.30 -0.19 -20.02
C LEU A 34 11.81 -0.20 -20.32
N LEU A 35 12.63 -0.04 -19.28
CA LEU A 35 14.09 0.05 -19.40
C LEU A 35 14.72 -1.26 -19.86
N GLU A 36 14.21 -2.41 -19.41
CA GLU A 36 14.65 -3.75 -19.83
C GLU A 36 14.53 -3.94 -21.35
N LYS A 37 13.50 -3.36 -21.96
CA LYS A 37 13.20 -3.49 -23.39
C LYS A 37 13.74 -2.34 -24.23
N TYR A 38 14.17 -1.24 -23.62
CA TYR A 38 14.45 0.03 -24.31
C TYR A 38 15.47 -0.10 -25.44
N PHE A 39 16.54 -0.87 -25.24
CA PHE A 39 17.60 -1.03 -26.24
C PHE A 39 17.20 -1.89 -27.45
N ASP A 40 16.08 -2.61 -27.35
CA ASP A 40 15.51 -3.41 -28.44
C ASP A 40 14.33 -2.70 -29.13
N MET A 41 13.95 -1.51 -28.67
CA MET A 41 12.82 -0.75 -29.21
C MET A 41 13.15 -0.03 -30.52
N LYS A 42 12.12 0.27 -31.32
CA LYS A 42 12.26 1.08 -32.54
C LYS A 42 12.40 2.56 -32.18
N LYS A 43 13.01 3.36 -33.07
CA LYS A 43 13.23 4.80 -32.90
C LYS A 43 12.07 5.59 -32.27
N ASN A 44 10.83 5.41 -32.77
CA ASN A 44 9.68 6.14 -32.24
C ASN A 44 9.32 5.73 -30.81
N GLN A 45 9.43 4.43 -30.51
CA GLN A 45 9.22 3.88 -29.17
C GLN A 45 10.32 4.34 -28.20
N CYS A 46 11.58 4.43 -28.65
CA CYS A 46 12.67 4.97 -27.83
C CYS A 46 12.43 6.45 -27.48
N LYS A 47 11.88 7.25 -28.41
CA LYS A 47 11.51 8.65 -28.10
C LYS A 47 10.47 8.74 -27.00
N GLU A 48 9.41 7.94 -27.11
CA GLU A 48 8.33 7.90 -26.14
C GLU A 48 8.83 7.34 -24.79
N GLY A 49 9.57 6.25 -24.80
CA GLY A 49 10.16 5.64 -23.62
C GLY A 49 11.11 6.58 -22.88
N LEU A 50 11.93 7.34 -23.60
CA LEU A 50 12.83 8.33 -23.01
C LEU A 50 12.05 9.49 -22.37
N ASP A 51 10.98 9.97 -23.01
CA ASP A 51 10.11 11.01 -22.45
C ASP A 51 9.40 10.52 -21.18
N ILE A 52 8.88 9.28 -21.20
CA ILE A 52 8.28 8.63 -20.01
C ILE A 52 9.30 8.55 -18.87
N TYR A 53 10.53 8.11 -19.15
CA TYR A 53 11.58 7.99 -18.14
C TYR A 53 11.97 9.36 -17.56
N LYS A 54 12.11 10.40 -18.38
CA LYS A 54 12.38 11.77 -17.90
C LYS A 54 11.24 12.30 -17.02
N LYS A 55 9.99 12.06 -17.41
CA LYS A 55 8.81 12.41 -16.59
C LYS A 55 8.77 11.64 -15.28
N PHE A 56 9.17 10.36 -15.29
CA PHE A 56 9.29 9.55 -14.08
C PHE A 56 10.30 10.17 -13.11
N LEU A 57 11.49 10.54 -13.57
CA LEU A 57 12.51 11.20 -12.72
C LEU A 57 11.96 12.48 -12.07
N ALA A 58 11.27 13.32 -12.84
CA ALA A 58 10.66 14.54 -12.30
C ALA A 58 9.56 14.24 -11.26
N ARG A 59 8.75 13.21 -11.47
CA ARG A 59 7.72 12.78 -10.51
C ARG A 59 8.34 12.16 -9.26
N MET A 60 9.46 11.44 -9.39
CA MET A 60 10.20 10.86 -8.27
C MET A 60 10.75 11.94 -7.32
N THR A 61 11.25 13.05 -7.87
CA THR A 61 11.65 14.22 -7.06
C THR A 61 10.47 14.80 -6.28
N LYS A 62 9.31 14.97 -6.93
CA LYS A 62 8.09 15.44 -6.25
C LYS A 62 7.61 14.47 -5.17
N LEU A 63 7.73 13.16 -5.39
CA LEU A 63 7.44 12.17 -4.36
C LEU A 63 8.36 12.35 -3.16
N SER A 64 9.67 12.53 -3.36
CA SER A 64 10.61 12.79 -2.27
C SER A 64 10.22 14.02 -1.44
N GLU A 65 9.81 15.12 -2.10
CA GLU A 65 9.30 16.31 -1.41
C GLU A 65 8.02 16.00 -0.61
N PHE A 66 7.10 15.24 -1.19
CA PHE A 66 5.88 14.81 -0.51
C PHE A 66 6.15 13.91 0.71
N LEU A 67 7.09 12.96 0.62
CA LEU A 67 7.47 12.10 1.74
C LEU A 67 8.18 12.86 2.87
N LYS A 68 8.89 13.96 2.57
CA LYS A 68 9.44 14.84 3.62
C LYS A 68 8.35 15.54 4.42
N VAL A 69 7.23 15.91 3.78
CA VAL A 69 6.05 16.44 4.49
C VAL A 69 5.42 15.35 5.35
N ALA A 70 5.38 14.11 4.85
CA ALA A 70 4.90 12.95 5.60
C ALA A 70 5.71 12.71 6.89
N GLU A 71 7.03 12.80 6.82
CA GLU A 71 7.92 12.73 7.99
C GLU A 71 7.60 13.82 9.02
N GLN A 72 7.38 15.07 8.56
CA GLN A 72 7.10 16.21 9.45
C GLN A 72 5.75 16.10 10.19
N VAL A 73 4.79 15.35 9.65
CA VAL A 73 3.49 15.12 10.32
C VAL A 73 3.47 13.88 11.21
N GLY A 74 4.63 13.25 11.42
CA GLY A 74 4.79 12.15 12.36
C GLY A 74 4.47 10.77 11.78
N ILE A 75 4.58 10.59 10.45
CA ILE A 75 4.65 9.24 9.88
C ILE A 75 6.00 8.64 10.27
N ASP A 76 5.97 7.43 10.82
CA ASP A 76 7.17 6.75 11.27
C ASP A 76 8.18 6.62 10.13
N GLN A 77 9.42 6.98 10.40
CA GLN A 77 10.50 6.97 9.41
C GLN A 77 10.71 5.56 8.82
N GLY A 78 10.30 4.52 9.54
CA GLY A 78 10.29 3.14 9.05
C GLY A 78 9.29 2.89 7.92
N ASP A 79 8.19 3.64 7.86
CA ASP A 79 7.13 3.53 6.84
C ASP A 79 7.40 4.41 5.62
N ILE A 80 8.42 5.27 5.70
CA ILE A 80 8.87 6.10 4.58
C ILE A 80 9.86 5.27 3.74
N PRO A 81 9.53 4.96 2.47
CA PRO A 81 10.43 4.23 1.60
C PRO A 81 11.66 5.05 1.24
N ASP A 82 12.81 4.37 1.12
CA ASP A 82 14.07 5.01 0.74
C ASP A 82 14.12 5.24 -0.77
N LEU A 83 14.15 6.52 -1.18
CA LEU A 83 14.27 6.91 -2.58
C LEU A 83 15.74 7.03 -2.97
N THR A 84 16.30 5.94 -3.49
CA THR A 84 17.59 5.99 -4.18
C THR A 84 17.40 6.48 -5.61
N GLN A 85 18.09 7.56 -5.97
CA GLN A 85 18.08 8.04 -7.36
C GLN A 85 18.86 7.09 -8.27
N ALA A 86 18.31 6.84 -9.45
CA ALA A 86 19.01 6.12 -10.50
C ALA A 86 20.28 6.90 -10.94
N PRO A 87 21.36 6.20 -11.30
CA PRO A 87 22.60 6.84 -11.71
C PRO A 87 22.39 7.67 -13.00
N SER A 88 22.95 8.89 -13.02
CA SER A 88 22.83 9.84 -14.15
C SER A 88 23.36 9.27 -15.47
N SER A 89 24.30 8.33 -15.40
CA SER A 89 24.85 7.62 -16.55
C SER A 89 23.81 6.81 -17.33
N LEU A 90 22.71 6.36 -16.71
CA LEU A 90 21.63 5.70 -17.45
C LEU A 90 20.97 6.66 -18.43
N LEU A 91 20.64 7.88 -17.99
CA LEU A 91 19.97 8.86 -18.84
C LEU A 91 20.80 9.16 -20.09
N GLU A 92 22.10 9.35 -19.92
CA GLU A 92 23.05 9.55 -21.02
C GLU A 92 23.07 8.36 -21.99
N ALA A 93 23.09 7.12 -21.45
CA ALA A 93 23.06 5.92 -22.28
C ALA A 93 21.76 5.79 -23.11
N LEU A 94 20.61 6.16 -22.55
CA LEU A 94 19.31 6.13 -23.24
C LEU A 94 19.25 7.19 -24.36
N GLU A 95 19.74 8.41 -24.08
CA GLU A 95 19.81 9.50 -25.05
C GLU A 95 20.74 9.17 -26.22
N GLN A 96 21.88 8.58 -25.91
CA GLN A 96 22.85 8.20 -26.92
C GLN A 96 22.34 7.07 -27.82
N HIS A 97 21.65 6.07 -27.26
CA HIS A 97 21.04 5.01 -28.06
C HIS A 97 20.00 5.57 -29.03
N LEU A 98 19.14 6.50 -28.56
CA LEU A 98 18.21 7.18 -29.44
C LEU A 98 18.92 7.98 -30.54
N ALA A 99 19.99 8.72 -30.20
CA ALA A 99 20.76 9.50 -31.17
C ALA A 99 21.42 8.62 -32.26
N SER A 100 21.92 7.43 -31.88
CA SER A 100 22.43 6.43 -32.81
C SER A 100 21.35 5.96 -33.80
N LEU A 101 20.13 5.70 -33.31
CA LEU A 101 18.97 5.39 -34.16
C LEU A 101 18.51 6.57 -35.04
N GLU A 102 18.86 7.81 -34.69
CA GLU A 102 18.62 8.98 -35.54
C GLU A 102 19.66 9.16 -36.65
N GLY A 103 20.71 8.33 -36.69
CA GLY A 103 21.82 8.46 -37.63
C GLY A 103 22.79 9.58 -37.29
N LYS A 104 22.73 10.14 -36.07
CA LYS A 104 23.74 11.10 -35.58
C LYS A 104 25.00 10.33 -35.22
N LYS A 105 26.16 10.76 -35.75
CA LYS A 105 27.47 10.23 -35.33
C LYS A 105 27.73 10.62 -33.87
N THR A 106 27.32 9.77 -32.95
CA THR A 106 27.64 9.86 -31.52
C THR A 106 28.80 8.93 -31.17
N LYS A 107 29.54 9.27 -30.11
CA LYS A 107 30.71 8.53 -29.62
C LYS A 107 30.31 7.16 -29.08
N GLU A 108 30.28 6.11 -29.91
CA GLU A 108 29.67 4.81 -29.58
C GLU A 108 30.09 4.26 -28.21
N VAL A 109 29.14 4.24 -27.27
CA VAL A 109 29.27 3.50 -26.02
C VAL A 109 29.03 2.04 -26.34
N SER A 110 29.97 1.16 -25.95
CA SER A 110 29.87 -0.27 -26.25
C SER A 110 28.57 -0.88 -25.71
N ALA A 111 28.06 -1.92 -26.37
CA ALA A 111 26.87 -2.62 -25.89
C ALA A 111 27.04 -3.14 -24.45
N ALA A 112 28.25 -3.59 -24.10
CA ALA A 112 28.60 -4.03 -22.75
C ALA A 112 28.49 -2.91 -21.71
N SER A 113 28.95 -1.70 -22.04
CA SER A 113 28.83 -0.53 -21.15
C SER A 113 27.37 -0.10 -20.96
N ARG A 114 26.54 -0.20 -22.00
CA ARG A 114 25.10 0.09 -21.88
C ARG A 114 24.41 -0.92 -20.97
N ALA A 115 24.71 -2.21 -21.14
CA ALA A 115 24.16 -3.28 -20.31
C ALA A 115 24.54 -3.15 -18.83
N SER A 116 25.80 -2.80 -18.52
CA SER A 116 26.22 -2.61 -17.12
C SER A 116 25.54 -1.40 -16.47
N THR A 117 25.40 -0.31 -17.22
CA THR A 117 24.72 0.91 -16.74
C THR A 117 23.21 0.69 -16.54
N LEU A 118 22.60 -0.09 -17.43
CA LEU A 118 21.20 -0.51 -17.29
C LEU A 118 21.01 -1.39 -16.07
N SER A 119 21.85 -2.41 -15.89
CA SER A 119 21.74 -3.36 -14.79
C SER A 119 21.88 -2.68 -13.42
N SER A 120 22.82 -1.74 -13.27
CA SER A 120 22.97 -0.98 -12.01
C SER A 120 21.77 -0.08 -11.72
N ALA A 121 21.22 0.58 -12.75
CA ALA A 121 20.04 1.42 -12.60
C ALA A 121 18.78 0.60 -12.28
N VAL A 122 18.55 -0.51 -12.98
CA VAL A 122 17.43 -1.43 -12.71
C VAL A 122 17.54 -2.02 -11.31
N SER A 123 18.74 -2.39 -10.85
CA SER A 123 18.96 -2.90 -9.48
C SER A 123 18.63 -1.84 -8.42
N THR A 124 19.06 -0.59 -8.65
CA THR A 124 18.74 0.53 -7.76
C THR A 124 17.23 0.74 -7.68
N LEU A 125 16.59 0.79 -8.84
CA LEU A 125 15.15 0.97 -8.98
C LEU A 125 14.37 -0.17 -8.34
N ALA A 126 14.79 -1.42 -8.54
CA ALA A 126 14.21 -2.59 -7.91
C ALA A 126 14.29 -2.53 -6.38
N ASN A 127 15.44 -2.11 -5.83
CA ASN A 127 15.59 -1.92 -4.38
C ASN A 127 14.62 -0.87 -3.83
N THR A 128 14.42 0.25 -4.54
CA THR A 128 13.38 1.24 -4.20
C THR A 128 11.98 0.62 -4.25
N GLY A 129 11.71 -0.20 -5.27
CA GLY A 129 10.49 -0.99 -5.42
C GLY A 129 10.20 -1.87 -4.19
N MET A 130 11.20 -2.61 -3.74
CA MET A 130 11.10 -3.45 -2.55
C MET A 130 10.83 -2.63 -1.29
N SER A 131 11.34 -1.40 -1.20
CA SER A 131 11.04 -0.50 -0.08
C SER A 131 9.57 -0.07 -0.06
N PHE A 132 8.94 0.14 -1.23
CA PHE A 132 7.52 0.45 -1.30
C PHE A 132 6.64 -0.73 -0.86
N SER A 133 6.99 -1.97 -1.23
CA SER A 133 6.21 -3.16 -0.87
C SER A 133 6.24 -3.51 0.62
N LYS A 134 7.32 -3.15 1.33
CA LYS A 134 7.45 -3.40 2.78
C LYS A 134 6.40 -2.67 3.62
N MET A 135 5.87 -1.54 3.15
CA MET A 135 4.84 -0.80 3.88
C MET A 135 3.55 -1.61 3.98
N ASP A 136 3.11 -2.24 2.89
CA ASP A 136 1.89 -3.06 2.86
C ASP A 136 2.04 -4.31 3.75
N GLU A 137 3.23 -4.92 3.71
CA GLU A 137 3.56 -6.09 4.52
C GLU A 137 3.60 -5.75 6.01
N ARG A 138 4.09 -4.55 6.38
CA ARG A 138 4.09 -4.08 7.78
C ARG A 138 2.68 -3.75 8.27
N GLU A 139 1.82 -3.12 7.48
CA GLU A 139 0.42 -2.88 7.86
C GLU A 139 -0.30 -4.20 8.16
N LYS A 140 -0.11 -5.20 7.29
CA LYS A 140 -0.68 -6.52 7.46
C LYS A 140 -0.16 -7.20 8.74
N GLN A 141 1.13 -7.05 9.04
CA GLN A 141 1.73 -7.58 10.24
C GLN A 141 1.20 -6.91 11.52
N GLN A 142 1.00 -5.59 11.50
CA GLN A 142 0.44 -4.83 12.61
C GLN A 142 -1.01 -5.23 12.90
N ALA A 143 -1.83 -5.38 11.86
CA ALA A 143 -3.22 -5.83 12.01
C ALA A 143 -3.31 -7.23 12.64
N LEU A 144 -2.41 -8.13 12.26
CA LEU A 144 -2.33 -9.48 12.83
C LEU A 144 -1.93 -9.45 14.31
N GLU A 145 -0.96 -8.61 14.68
CA GLU A 145 -0.52 -8.46 16.06
C GLU A 145 -1.60 -7.85 16.95
N GLU A 146 -2.30 -6.82 16.46
CA GLU A 146 -3.42 -6.21 17.18
C GLU A 146 -4.56 -7.21 17.42
N GLU A 147 -4.91 -8.02 16.40
CA GLU A 147 -5.93 -9.05 16.54
C GLU A 147 -5.52 -10.13 17.56
N GLN A 148 -4.25 -10.57 17.53
CA GLN A 148 -3.71 -11.53 18.49
C GLN A 148 -3.72 -10.98 19.93
N ALA A 149 -3.34 -9.72 20.12
CA ALA A 149 -3.37 -9.05 21.42
C ALA A 149 -4.81 -8.97 21.95
N ARG A 150 -5.77 -8.61 21.10
CA ARG A 150 -7.19 -8.55 21.45
C ARG A 150 -7.75 -9.93 21.85
N LEU A 151 -7.35 -10.99 21.13
CA LEU A 151 -7.70 -12.38 21.46
C LEU A 151 -7.12 -12.84 22.79
N GLN A 152 -5.87 -12.48 23.10
CA GLN A 152 -5.25 -12.79 24.39
C GLN A 152 -5.94 -12.07 25.55
N ALA A 153 -6.27 -10.79 25.39
CA ALA A 153 -7.01 -10.02 26.39
C ALA A 153 -8.38 -10.65 26.69
N LEU A 154 -9.11 -11.09 25.65
CA LEU A 154 -10.38 -11.80 25.81
C LEU A 154 -10.21 -13.15 26.53
N LYS A 155 -9.16 -13.92 26.21
CA LYS A 155 -8.85 -15.18 26.90
C LYS A 155 -8.55 -14.94 28.39
N GLU A 156 -7.78 -13.91 28.71
CA GLU A 156 -7.43 -13.56 30.08
C GLU A 156 -8.67 -13.10 30.87
N GLN A 157 -9.52 -12.27 30.26
CA GLN A 157 -10.79 -11.85 30.88
C GLN A 157 -11.68 -13.05 31.20
N ARG A 158 -11.84 -13.99 30.26
CA ARG A 158 -12.63 -15.21 30.48
C ARG A 158 -12.04 -16.09 31.58
N LEU A 159 -10.71 -16.19 31.65
CA LEU A 159 -10.04 -16.96 32.69
C LEU A 159 -10.22 -16.32 34.08
N ARG A 160 -10.16 -14.98 34.16
CA ARG A 160 -10.48 -14.22 35.39
C ARG A 160 -11.93 -14.43 35.83
N GLU A 161 -12.89 -14.38 34.92
CA GLU A 161 -14.31 -14.66 35.24
C GLU A 161 -14.51 -16.09 35.80
N ILE A 162 -13.88 -17.10 35.19
CA ILE A 162 -13.99 -18.50 35.64
C ILE A 162 -13.33 -18.70 37.01
N SER A 163 -12.21 -18.02 37.29
CA SER A 163 -11.57 -18.04 38.61
C SER A 163 -12.44 -17.41 39.70
N VAL A 164 -13.20 -16.36 39.38
CA VAL A 164 -14.09 -15.69 40.36
C VAL A 164 -15.34 -16.55 40.65
N VAL A 165 -15.84 -17.30 39.66
CA VAL A 165 -16.97 -18.23 39.85
C VAL A 165 -16.57 -19.46 40.68
N SER A 166 -15.30 -19.88 40.65
CA SER A 166 -14.82 -21.05 41.42
C SER A 166 -14.73 -20.81 42.94
N ASN A 167 -14.82 -19.55 43.39
CA ASN A 167 -14.79 -19.18 44.82
C ASN A 167 -16.19 -18.85 45.39
N SER A 168 -17.27 -19.17 44.67
CA SER A 168 -18.65 -18.99 45.11
C SER A 168 -19.51 -20.26 44.91
N THR A 169 -19.26 -21.26 45.76
CA THR A 169 -20.30 -22.20 46.19
C THR A 169 -21.05 -21.50 47.33
N SER A 170 -22.31 -21.08 47.18
CA SER A 170 -23.47 -21.95 47.09
C SER A 170 -24.69 -21.21 46.52
N THR A 171 -25.29 -21.77 45.48
CA THR A 171 -26.73 -22.09 45.43
C THR A 171 -26.95 -23.01 44.23
N SER A 172 -27.27 -24.25 44.55
CA SER A 172 -27.63 -25.30 43.60
C SER A 172 -29.01 -25.04 43.00
N ALA A 173 -29.09 -24.88 41.68
CA ALA A 173 -30.30 -25.18 40.93
C ALA A 173 -29.91 -25.63 39.51
N SER A 174 -29.93 -26.95 39.28
CA SER A 174 -29.74 -27.57 37.98
C SER A 174 -30.97 -27.33 37.08
N PRO A 175 -30.83 -27.17 35.75
CA PRO A 175 -31.97 -27.19 34.85
C PRO A 175 -32.28 -28.64 34.45
N SER A 176 -33.44 -29.13 34.86
CA SER A 176 -33.98 -30.41 34.38
C SER A 176 -34.60 -30.23 33.00
N THR A 177 -34.23 -31.09 32.06
CA THR A 177 -34.92 -31.25 30.78
C THR A 177 -36.17 -32.13 31.00
N LEU A 178 -37.36 -31.58 30.76
CA LEU A 178 -38.51 -32.41 30.38
C LEU A 178 -39.46 -31.65 29.46
N SER A 179 -39.67 -32.28 28.31
CA SER A 179 -40.64 -31.99 27.27
C SER A 179 -42.08 -31.88 27.80
N GLY A 180 -42.83 -30.87 27.34
CA GLY A 180 -44.23 -30.67 27.72
C GLY A 180 -44.90 -29.44 27.08
N LYS A 181 -45.11 -29.49 25.76
CA LYS A 181 -46.23 -28.91 24.98
C LYS A 181 -47.12 -27.84 25.67
N SER A 182 -47.12 -26.60 25.19
CA SER A 182 -48.31 -25.93 24.59
C SER A 182 -48.01 -24.50 24.15
N VAL A 183 -48.64 -24.11 23.06
CA VAL A 183 -48.47 -22.91 22.25
C VAL A 183 -49.18 -21.72 22.89
N ASN A 184 -48.55 -20.53 22.93
CA ASN A 184 -49.26 -19.27 22.72
C ASN A 184 -48.29 -18.18 22.25
N ALA A 185 -48.35 -17.87 20.96
CA ALA A 185 -47.58 -16.82 20.32
C ALA A 185 -48.34 -15.48 20.45
N ASN A 186 -47.66 -14.42 20.87
CA ASN A 186 -48.06 -13.04 20.57
C ASN A 186 -46.95 -12.43 19.69
N PRO A 187 -47.28 -11.87 18.51
CA PRO A 187 -46.30 -11.55 17.49
C PRO A 187 -45.57 -10.23 17.78
N ALA A 188 -44.27 -10.24 17.50
CA ALA A 188 -43.42 -9.06 17.44
C ALA A 188 -43.88 -8.14 16.30
N VAL A 189 -43.86 -6.83 16.58
CA VAL A 189 -44.12 -5.77 15.60
C VAL A 189 -43.00 -5.74 14.55
N ASP A 190 -43.36 -6.00 13.29
CA ASP A 190 -42.48 -5.95 12.13
C ASP A 190 -42.39 -4.50 11.60
N LEU A 191 -41.17 -3.96 11.59
CA LEU A 191 -40.84 -2.54 11.38
C LEU A 191 -40.57 -2.21 9.89
N PHE A 192 -40.79 -3.14 8.96
CA PHE A 192 -40.42 -2.98 7.54
C PHE A 192 -41.55 -3.16 6.50
N ALA A 193 -42.81 -2.89 6.84
CA ALA A 193 -43.90 -2.90 5.86
C ALA A 193 -44.22 -1.50 5.29
N ALA A 194 -44.00 -1.32 3.99
CA ALA A 194 -44.40 -0.13 3.22
C ALA A 194 -45.92 -0.13 2.90
N PRO A 195 -46.58 1.05 2.75
CA PRO A 195 -48.02 1.11 2.53
C PRO A 195 -48.39 1.00 1.05
N ALA A 196 -49.47 0.29 0.74
CA ALA A 196 -50.10 0.25 -0.58
C ALA A 196 -51.58 0.73 -0.48
N PRO A 197 -52.18 1.20 -1.59
CA PRO A 197 -53.12 2.32 -1.58
C PRO A 197 -54.58 1.90 -1.37
N THR A 198 -55.36 2.80 -0.78
CA THR A 198 -56.81 2.66 -0.61
C THR A 198 -57.54 2.96 -1.92
N THR A 199 -58.50 2.11 -2.29
CA THR A 199 -59.54 2.44 -3.27
C THR A 199 -60.92 2.23 -2.65
N ASN A 200 -61.70 3.33 -2.73
CA ASN A 200 -63.13 3.56 -2.53
C ASN A 200 -63.82 3.06 -1.25
#